data_AF-A0A849CBG2-F1
#
_entry.id   AF-A0A849CBG2-F1
#
_cell.length_a   1.000
_cell.length_b   1.000
_cell.length_c   1.000
_cell.angle_alpha   90.00
_cell.angle_beta   90.00
_cell.angle_gamma   90.00
#
_symmetry.space_group_name_H-M   'P 1'
#
loop_
_entity.id
_entity.type
_entity.pdbx_description
1 polymer ?
#
loop_
_entity_poly.entity_id
_entity_poly.type
_entity_poly.pdbx_seq_one_letter_code
_entity_poly.pdbx_strand_id
1 'polypeptide(L)'
;MYHVATCQSDETAQLPSSDPRAANQPKQQFARHNSGRPRVVRSRSAIAYVRREVSSADLEWDKIHTRKLIEDWGYIPTRMVIVDANVDYPMLRLHNLARNLTRVYGVKIGAVFTPHLGHLTGNLWPVLDWCDEVVTVDDETTYCRAQLPRTA
;
A
#
# COMPACT_ATOMS: atom_id res chain seq x y z
N MET A 1 -39.13 -18.24 -30.17
CA MET A 1 -38.77 -18.59 -31.56
C MET A 1 -37.75 -17.57 -32.03
N TYR A 2 -36.46 -17.83 -31.84
CA TYR A 2 -35.36 -17.30 -32.68
C TYR A 2 -34.23 -18.33 -32.66
N HIS A 3 -33.68 -18.53 -33.86
CA HIS A 3 -32.83 -19.64 -34.27
C HIS A 3 -31.39 -19.53 -33.74
N VAL A 4 -30.81 -20.72 -33.59
CA VAL A 4 -29.37 -21.01 -33.44
C VAL A 4 -28.63 -20.64 -34.73
N ALA A 5 -27.42 -20.10 -34.59
CA ALA A 5 -26.38 -20.24 -35.61
C ALA A 5 -24.99 -20.29 -34.96
N THR A 6 -24.44 -21.49 -34.86
CA THR A 6 -23.01 -21.77 -34.69
C THR A 6 -22.35 -21.87 -36.07
N CYS A 7 -21.19 -21.24 -36.25
CA CYS A 7 -20.29 -21.54 -37.37
C CYS A 7 -18.90 -21.91 -36.83
N GLN A 8 -18.55 -23.18 -36.96
CA GLN A 8 -17.18 -23.68 -37.06
C GLN A 8 -16.64 -23.39 -38.47
N SER A 9 -15.32 -23.22 -38.62
CA SER A 9 -14.45 -24.08 -39.45
C SER A 9 -13.03 -23.52 -39.46
N ASP A 10 -12.08 -24.41 -39.13
CA ASP A 10 -10.66 -24.36 -39.48
C ASP A 10 -10.41 -24.05 -40.96
N GLU A 11 -9.30 -23.38 -41.31
CA GLU A 11 -8.33 -23.94 -42.25
C GLU A 11 -6.98 -23.21 -42.22
N THR A 12 -5.94 -24.03 -42.14
CA THR A 12 -4.49 -23.83 -42.33
C THR A 12 -4.07 -23.07 -43.59
N ALA A 13 -2.97 -22.30 -43.53
CA ALA A 13 -1.76 -22.50 -44.38
C ALA A 13 -0.68 -21.41 -44.20
N GLN A 14 0.51 -21.88 -43.82
CA GLN A 14 1.88 -21.51 -44.24
C GLN A 14 2.23 -20.12 -44.85
N LEU A 15 3.21 -19.46 -44.18
CA LEU A 15 4.32 -18.63 -44.71
C LEU A 15 5.07 -19.35 -45.86
N PRO A 16 5.90 -18.72 -46.74
CA PRO A 16 6.86 -17.63 -46.42
C PRO A 16 7.19 -16.62 -47.55
N SER A 17 7.96 -15.56 -47.27
CA SER A 17 9.18 -15.24 -48.02
C SER A 17 9.86 -13.97 -47.51
N SER A 18 11.15 -14.12 -47.25
CA SER A 18 12.15 -13.11 -46.92
C SER A 18 12.39 -12.15 -48.10
N ASP A 19 12.60 -10.87 -47.81
CA ASP A 19 13.32 -9.98 -48.72
C ASP A 19 14.34 -9.12 -47.94
N PRO A 20 15.65 -9.22 -48.24
CA PRO A 20 16.71 -8.46 -47.58
C PRO A 20 17.14 -7.25 -48.41
N ARG A 21 17.45 -6.14 -47.71
CA ARG A 21 18.14 -4.90 -48.17
C ARG A 21 17.24 -3.69 -48.44
N ALA A 22 17.13 -2.84 -47.42
CA ALA A 22 17.37 -1.40 -47.59
C ALA A 22 18.06 -0.88 -46.33
N ALA A 23 19.32 -0.49 -46.49
CA ALA A 23 20.18 0.02 -45.44
C ALA A 23 19.95 1.52 -45.20
N ASN A 24 20.25 1.94 -43.97
CA ASN A 24 20.69 3.28 -43.55
C ASN A 24 19.71 4.45 -43.69
N GLN A 25 19.21 4.93 -42.54
CA GLN A 25 19.61 6.22 -41.95
C GLN A 25 19.04 6.40 -40.52
N PRO A 26 19.57 7.35 -39.72
CA PRO A 26 19.93 7.13 -38.32
C PRO A 26 18.91 7.64 -37.28
N LYS A 27 19.03 7.07 -36.08
CA LYS A 27 18.84 7.70 -34.75
C LYS A 27 17.86 8.90 -34.73
N GLN A 28 16.56 8.62 -34.73
CA GLN A 28 15.66 9.44 -33.94
C GLN A 28 15.52 8.77 -32.58
N GLN A 29 16.49 9.10 -31.73
CA GLN A 29 16.30 9.13 -30.29
C GLN A 29 14.99 9.87 -30.04
N PHE A 30 13.90 9.13 -29.86
CA PHE A 30 12.81 9.62 -29.03
C PHE A 30 13.42 9.74 -27.64
N ALA A 31 14.02 10.91 -27.39
CA ALA A 31 14.21 11.45 -26.07
C ALA A 31 12.82 11.47 -25.45
N ARG A 32 12.44 10.34 -24.84
CA ARG A 32 11.45 10.33 -23.78
C ARG A 32 12.07 11.26 -22.75
N HIS A 33 11.58 12.49 -22.72
CA HIS A 33 11.62 13.30 -21.53
C HIS A 33 10.94 12.48 -20.42
N ASN A 34 11.71 11.59 -19.80
CA ASN A 34 11.47 11.15 -18.45
C ASN A 34 11.61 12.43 -17.62
N SER A 35 10.50 13.15 -17.48
CA SER A 35 10.33 14.17 -16.45
C SER A 35 10.58 13.45 -15.13
N GLY A 36 11.84 13.51 -14.69
CA GLY A 36 12.45 12.64 -13.70
C GLY A 36 11.98 12.91 -12.28
N ARG A 37 10.68 12.77 -12.03
CA ARG A 37 10.21 12.50 -10.67
C ARG A 37 10.50 11.03 -10.41
N PRO A 38 11.39 10.67 -9.46
CA PRO A 38 11.47 9.29 -9.03
C PRO A 38 10.06 8.87 -8.61
N ARG A 39 9.54 7.81 -9.23
CA ARG A 39 8.31 7.18 -8.74
C ARG A 39 8.66 6.72 -7.33
N VAL A 40 8.15 7.43 -6.31
CA VAL A 40 8.35 7.03 -4.91
C VAL A 40 7.75 5.64 -4.81
N VAL A 41 8.60 4.62 -4.81
CA VAL A 41 8.18 3.24 -4.59
C VAL A 41 7.79 3.19 -3.12
N ARG A 42 6.50 3.37 -2.84
CA ARG A 42 5.94 3.24 -1.49
C ARG A 42 6.02 1.76 -1.10
N SER A 43 6.41 1.51 0.15
CA SER A 43 6.41 0.15 0.65
C SER A 43 4.96 -0.34 0.76
N ARG A 44 4.73 -1.59 0.39
CA ARG A 44 3.41 -2.22 0.56
C ARG A 44 3.23 -2.86 1.94
N SER A 45 4.23 -2.84 2.81
CA SER A 45 4.10 -3.41 4.16
C SER A 45 3.30 -2.49 5.07
N ALA A 46 2.29 -3.05 5.76
CA ALA A 46 1.44 -2.30 6.68
C ALA A 46 1.43 -2.91 8.09
N ILE A 47 1.21 -2.04 9.09
CA ILE A 47 0.91 -2.43 10.46
C ILE A 47 -0.55 -2.06 10.75
N ALA A 48 -1.32 -3.00 11.30
CA ALA A 48 -2.59 -2.69 11.95
C ALA A 48 -2.33 -2.32 13.41
N TYR A 49 -2.90 -1.21 13.88
CA TYR A 49 -2.70 -0.69 15.22
C TYR A 49 -4.04 -0.39 15.89
N VAL A 50 -4.29 -1.02 17.02
CA VAL A 50 -5.53 -0.91 17.80
C VAL A 50 -5.18 -0.75 19.28
N ARG A 51 -5.98 0.04 19.99
CA ARG A 51 -5.88 0.26 21.44
C ARG A 51 -7.16 -0.26 22.06
N ARG A 52 -7.05 -1.27 22.93
CA ARG A 52 -8.18 -1.97 23.54
C ARG A 52 -9.10 -1.01 24.29
N GLU A 53 -8.53 -0.07 25.01
CA GLU A 53 -9.27 0.92 25.81
C GLU A 53 -9.99 1.97 24.97
N VAL A 54 -9.59 2.15 23.71
CA VAL A 54 -10.28 3.03 22.77
C VAL A 54 -11.41 2.27 22.10
N SER A 55 -11.13 1.06 21.58
CA SER A 55 -12.14 0.19 20.94
C SER A 55 -13.18 -0.35 21.91
N SER A 56 -12.81 -0.58 23.18
CA SER A 56 -13.67 -1.18 24.20
C SER A 56 -14.38 -2.46 23.72
N ALA A 57 -15.71 -2.42 23.57
CA ALA A 57 -16.51 -3.56 23.14
C ALA A 57 -16.32 -3.91 21.64
N ASP A 58 -15.86 -2.95 20.84
CA ASP A 58 -15.73 -3.08 19.39
C ASP A 58 -14.37 -3.65 18.96
N LEU A 59 -13.50 -4.02 19.92
CA LEU A 59 -12.12 -4.47 19.64
C LEU A 59 -12.05 -5.60 18.61
N GLU A 60 -12.94 -6.60 18.69
CA GLU A 60 -12.89 -7.72 17.75
C GLU A 60 -13.30 -7.27 16.34
N TRP A 61 -14.30 -6.39 16.26
CA TRP A 61 -14.73 -5.80 15.01
C TRP A 61 -13.60 -4.95 14.40
N ASP A 62 -12.96 -4.09 15.18
CA ASP A 62 -11.84 -3.25 14.74
C ASP A 62 -10.67 -4.07 14.20
N LYS A 63 -10.30 -5.16 14.88
CA LYS A 63 -9.22 -6.05 14.42
C LYS A 63 -9.51 -6.65 13.06
N ILE A 64 -10.71 -7.18 12.89
CA ILE A 64 -11.14 -7.83 11.64
C ILE A 64 -11.23 -6.80 10.53
N HIS A 65 -11.88 -5.66 10.82
CA HIS A 65 -12.12 -4.62 9.83
C HIS A 65 -10.83 -3.96 9.37
N THR A 66 -9.93 -3.61 10.30
CA THR A 66 -8.60 -3.07 9.98
C THR A 66 -7.80 -4.05 9.11
N ARG A 67 -7.79 -5.33 9.47
CA ARG A 67 -7.06 -6.34 8.71
C ARG A 67 -7.62 -6.48 7.29
N LYS A 68 -8.95 -6.58 7.18
CA LYS A 68 -9.62 -6.73 5.89
C LYS A 68 -9.33 -5.53 5.00
N LEU A 69 -9.39 -4.31 5.52
CA LEU A 69 -9.10 -3.11 4.75
C LEU A 69 -7.65 -3.08 4.23
N ILE A 70 -6.68 -3.50 5.04
CA ILE A 70 -5.27 -3.65 4.60
C ILE A 70 -5.19 -4.57 3.37
N GLU A 71 -5.83 -5.74 3.45
CA GLU A 71 -5.82 -6.75 2.40
C GLU A 71 -6.53 -6.24 1.14
N ASP A 72 -7.70 -5.62 1.30
CA ASP A 72 -8.50 -5.04 0.22
C ASP A 72 -7.75 -3.90 -0.51
N TRP A 73 -6.93 -3.13 0.20
CA TRP A 73 -6.10 -2.06 -0.37
C TRP A 73 -4.77 -2.57 -0.98
N GLY A 74 -4.54 -3.88 -0.97
CA GLY A 74 -3.35 -4.50 -1.57
C GLY A 74 -2.06 -4.27 -0.78
N TYR A 75 -2.17 -3.89 0.50
CA TYR A 75 -1.05 -3.87 1.44
C TYR A 75 -0.76 -5.29 1.96
N ILE A 76 0.46 -5.48 2.43
CA ILE A 76 0.95 -6.71 3.04
C ILE A 76 0.89 -6.54 4.56
N PRO A 77 -0.07 -7.18 5.26
CA PRO A 77 -0.17 -7.09 6.71
C PRO A 77 1.07 -7.72 7.36
N THR A 78 1.90 -6.89 7.97
CA THR A 78 3.16 -7.34 8.59
C THR A 78 2.94 -7.71 10.05
N ARG A 79 2.19 -6.88 10.78
CA ARG A 79 1.82 -7.12 12.18
C ARG A 79 0.47 -6.49 12.52
N MET A 80 -0.25 -7.15 13.43
CA MET A 80 -1.39 -6.60 14.17
C MET A 80 -0.91 -6.28 15.58
N VAL A 81 -0.99 -5.00 15.96
CA VAL A 81 -0.55 -4.50 17.26
C VAL A 81 -1.78 -4.09 18.03
N ILE A 82 -2.02 -4.79 19.13
CA ILE A 82 -3.08 -4.47 20.08
C ILE A 82 -2.39 -4.00 21.35
N VAL A 83 -2.74 -2.80 21.80
CA VAL A 83 -2.18 -2.21 23.01
C VAL A 83 -3.28 -2.06 24.03
N ASP A 84 -2.99 -2.42 25.28
CA ASP A 84 -3.91 -2.30 26.41
C ASP A 84 -3.61 -1.02 27.21
N ALA A 85 -4.57 -0.59 28.04
CA ALA A 85 -4.46 0.61 28.87
C ALA A 85 -3.25 0.62 29.84
N ASN A 86 -2.72 -0.56 30.18
CA ASN A 86 -1.58 -0.71 31.10
C ASN A 86 -0.22 -0.53 30.40
N VAL A 87 -0.21 -0.28 29.09
CA VAL A 87 1.01 -0.16 28.33
C VAL A 87 1.47 1.29 28.32
N ASP A 88 2.56 1.55 29.03
CA ASP A 88 3.21 2.85 28.98
C ASP A 88 3.75 3.15 27.58
N TYR A 89 3.59 4.42 27.18
CA TYR A 89 4.08 4.99 25.93
C TYR A 89 3.72 4.15 24.69
N PRO A 90 2.43 3.96 24.39
CA PRO A 90 1.98 3.05 23.34
C PRO A 90 2.53 3.41 21.95
N MET A 91 2.68 4.70 21.67
CA MET A 91 3.29 5.22 20.43
C MET A 91 4.77 4.88 20.30
N LEU A 92 5.53 4.95 21.39
CA LEU A 92 6.95 4.60 21.41
C LEU A 92 7.15 3.11 21.11
N ARG A 93 6.27 2.26 21.64
CA ARG A 93 6.32 0.81 21.36
C ARG A 93 6.00 0.51 19.90
N LEU A 94 5.02 1.18 19.32
CA LEU A 94 4.72 1.07 17.89
C LEU A 94 5.92 1.49 17.04
N HIS A 95 6.55 2.62 17.37
CA HIS A 95 7.76 3.09 16.68
C HIS A 95 8.92 2.08 16.80
N ASN A 96 9.16 1.55 18.00
CA ASN A 96 10.20 0.55 18.24
C ASN A 96 9.95 -0.74 17.45
N LEU A 97 8.69 -1.19 17.35
CA LEU A 97 8.33 -2.32 16.51
C LEU A 97 8.67 -2.05 15.04
N ALA A 98 8.24 -0.91 14.49
CA ALA A 98 8.51 -0.55 13.09
C ALA A 98 10.03 -0.46 12.81
N ARG A 99 10.78 0.13 13.74
CA ARG A 99 12.26 0.16 13.68
C ARG A 99 12.87 -1.23 13.71
N ASN A 100 12.38 -2.13 14.57
CA ASN A 100 12.87 -3.50 14.62
C ASN A 100 12.55 -4.28 13.34
N LEU A 101 11.33 -4.12 12.80
CA LEU A 101 10.94 -4.70 11.52
C LEU A 101 11.87 -4.25 10.38
N THR A 102 12.22 -2.96 10.37
CA THR A 102 13.15 -2.40 9.38
C THR A 102 14.58 -2.91 9.58
N ARG A 103 15.11 -2.86 10.81
CA ARG A 103 16.52 -3.16 11.08
C ARG A 103 16.84 -4.66 11.02
N VAL A 104 15.95 -5.50 11.54
CA VAL A 104 16.19 -6.94 11.66
C VAL A 104 15.77 -7.68 10.40
N TYR A 105 14.66 -7.28 9.79
CA TYR A 105 14.06 -8.01 8.67
C TYR A 105 14.11 -7.25 7.34
N GLY A 106 14.64 -6.01 7.31
CA GLY A 106 14.67 -5.19 6.10
C GLY A 106 13.29 -4.70 5.65
N VAL A 107 12.27 -4.80 6.51
CA VAL A 107 10.88 -4.46 6.16
C VAL A 107 10.61 -3.00 6.46
N LYS A 108 10.61 -2.15 5.42
CA LYS A 108 10.16 -0.76 5.54
C LYS A 108 8.64 -0.73 5.69
N ILE A 109 8.11 -0.05 6.70
CA ILE A 109 6.67 0.12 6.86
C ILE A 109 6.18 1.27 5.98
N GLY A 110 5.25 0.97 5.08
CA GLY A 110 4.62 1.96 4.21
C GLY A 110 3.42 2.62 4.87
N ALA A 111 2.57 1.84 5.52
CA ALA A 111 1.34 2.34 6.10
C ALA A 111 1.07 1.81 7.51
N VAL A 112 0.36 2.62 8.30
CA VAL A 112 -0.26 2.20 9.56
C VAL A 112 -1.77 2.38 9.43
N PHE A 113 -2.51 1.30 9.66
CA PHE A 113 -3.97 1.31 9.69
C PHE A 113 -4.45 1.30 11.13
N THR A 114 -5.45 2.10 11.43
CA THR A 114 -6.04 2.21 12.77
C THR A 114 -7.52 2.58 12.66
N PRO A 115 -8.41 2.18 13.58
CA PRO A 115 -9.84 2.50 13.45
C PRO A 115 -10.11 4.00 13.22
N HIS A 116 -9.62 4.83 14.12
CA HIS A 116 -9.67 6.29 14.03
C HIS A 116 -8.48 6.94 14.77
N LEU A 117 -8.27 8.26 14.60
CA LEU A 117 -7.11 8.96 15.17
C LEU A 117 -7.03 8.93 16.71
N GLY A 118 -8.12 8.60 17.41
CA GLY A 118 -8.13 8.45 18.87
C GLY A 118 -7.17 7.36 19.36
N HIS A 119 -6.96 6.33 18.54
CA HIS A 119 -5.94 5.32 18.79
C HIS A 119 -4.52 5.92 18.82
N LEU A 120 -4.25 6.93 18.01
CA LEU A 120 -2.95 7.62 17.94
C LEU A 120 -2.91 8.84 18.87
N THR A 121 -3.74 8.89 19.91
CA THR A 121 -3.85 10.06 20.83
C THR A 121 -4.21 11.37 20.11
N GLY A 122 -4.82 11.28 18.92
CA GLY A 122 -5.12 12.44 18.08
C GLY A 122 -3.90 13.03 17.35
N ASN A 123 -2.72 12.41 17.45
CA ASN A 123 -1.50 12.91 16.84
C ASN A 123 -0.86 11.88 15.90
N LEU A 124 -0.97 12.16 14.60
CA LEU A 124 -0.43 11.34 13.52
C LEU A 124 1.08 11.53 13.29
N TRP A 125 1.67 12.66 13.72
CA TRP A 125 3.05 13.01 13.38
C TRP A 125 4.10 12.01 13.88
N PRO A 126 4.01 11.50 15.12
CA PRO A 126 4.92 10.47 15.61
C PRO A 126 4.92 9.19 14.76
N VAL A 127 3.86 8.94 13.98
CA VAL A 127 3.76 7.78 13.08
C VAL A 127 4.30 8.13 11.70
N LEU A 128 3.86 9.26 11.14
CA LEU A 128 4.31 9.71 9.82
C LEU A 128 5.80 10.04 9.76
N ASP A 129 6.47 10.26 10.89
CA ASP A 129 7.93 10.43 10.90
C ASP A 129 8.66 9.23 10.25
N TRP A 130 8.12 8.01 10.42
CA TRP A 130 8.78 6.78 9.96
C TRP A 130 7.96 5.95 8.96
N CYS A 131 6.65 6.12 8.85
CA CYS A 131 5.86 5.53 7.76
C CYS A 131 5.58 6.55 6.64
N ASP A 132 5.04 6.09 5.51
CA ASP A 132 4.63 6.96 4.41
C ASP A 132 3.19 7.47 4.62
N GLU A 133 2.33 6.64 5.22
CA GLU A 133 0.88 6.87 5.35
C GLU A 133 0.31 6.39 6.70
N VAL A 134 -0.72 7.08 7.18
CA VAL A 134 -1.64 6.60 8.22
C VAL A 134 -3.03 6.54 7.60
N VAL A 135 -3.73 5.42 7.75
CA VAL A 135 -5.09 5.22 7.27
C VAL A 135 -6.00 5.02 8.47
N THR A 136 -7.03 5.84 8.59
CA THR A 136 -8.14 5.60 9.50
C THR A 136 -9.19 4.73 8.83
N VAL A 137 -9.63 3.67 9.49
CA VAL A 137 -10.48 2.63 8.91
C VAL A 137 -11.94 3.06 8.92
N ASP A 138 -12.42 3.69 9.99
CA ASP A 138 -13.84 4.02 10.17
C ASP A 138 -14.35 5.01 9.12
N ASP A 139 -13.50 5.93 8.69
CA ASP A 139 -13.78 6.96 7.69
C ASP A 139 -12.95 6.79 6.40
N GLU A 140 -12.17 5.70 6.29
CA GLU A 140 -11.24 5.39 5.21
C GLU A 140 -10.29 6.55 4.82
N THR A 141 -10.01 7.47 5.77
CA THR A 141 -9.19 8.66 5.50
C THR A 141 -7.70 8.33 5.50
N THR A 142 -7.00 8.79 4.47
CA THR A 142 -5.55 8.59 4.32
C THR A 142 -4.78 9.89 4.57
N TYR A 143 -3.89 9.85 5.57
CA TYR A 143 -2.95 10.91 5.91
C TYR A 143 -1.58 10.57 5.34
N CYS A 144 -1.15 11.26 4.29
CA CYS A 144 0.16 11.05 3.68
C CYS A 144 1.21 12.02 4.24
N ARG A 145 2.41 11.51 4.60
CA ARG A 145 3.55 12.36 4.99
C ARG A 145 3.89 13.41 3.92
N ALA A 146 3.78 13.05 2.64
CA ALA A 146 4.14 13.93 1.53
C ALA A 146 3.14 15.08 1.30
N GLN A 147 1.92 14.99 1.85
CA GLN A 147 0.85 15.95 1.63
C GLN A 147 0.65 16.90 2.82
N LEU A 148 1.16 16.54 4.01
CA LEU A 148 1.02 17.36 5.21
C LEU A 148 2.20 18.34 5.34
N PRO A 149 1.95 19.61 5.66
CA PRO A 149 3.01 20.58 5.92
C PRO A 149 3.81 20.10 7.13
N ARG A 150 5.13 19.98 6.99
CA ARG A 150 5.99 19.68 8.13
C ARG A 150 5.96 20.89 9.05
N THR A 151 5.34 20.76 10.21
CA THR A 151 5.42 21.77 11.27
C THR A 151 6.90 21.87 11.65
N ALA A 152 7.48 23.06 11.45
CA ALA A 152 8.85 23.40 11.81
C ALA A 152 8.99 23.61 13.32
#